data_AF-A0A2P5KS13-F1
#
_entry.id   AF-A0A2P5KS13-F1
#
_cell.length_a   1.000
_cell.length_b   1.000
_cell.length_c   1.000
_cell.angle_alpha   90.00
_cell.angle_beta   90.00
_cell.angle_gamma   90.00
#
_symmetry.space_group_name_H-M   'P 1'
#
loop_
_entity.id
_entity.type
_entity.pdbx_description
1 polymer ?
#
loop_
_entity_poly.entity_id
_entity_poly.type
_entity_poly.pdbx_seq_one_letter_code
_entity_poly.pdbx_strand_id
1 'polypeptide(L)'
;MDLPAPTVAKFEHPEITAKGERRASVYLTKLETLWFNTGTLCNITCQNCYIESSPKNDRLVYLTLADVTDYLDEVRRDRLPVKMIGFTGGEPFMNRDMIAILRETLSRGFETLVLTNAMRPMMRHQKQLKALQADFGAKLRFRVSLDDHREAIHDAERGTGSFAKAMDGLRFLSKQGFQIEIAGRRLGHEPEDLARSGYGALFASQDIAVDSGDPVQLVIFPEMIADANPPEITEACWGILKKHPDDVMCATARMVVRRKGAAAPAVVACTLIAYDERFELGRTLKEASGSVPLNHRYCATFCVLGGAACGAPKS
;
A
#
# COMPACT_ATOMS: atom_id res chain seq x y z
N MET A 1 17.24 40.11 22.22
CA MET A 1 15.86 39.97 21.69
C MET A 1 15.89 38.76 20.79
N ASP A 2 15.55 37.60 21.33
CA ASP A 2 15.41 36.40 20.51
C ASP A 2 14.14 36.56 19.69
N LEU A 3 14.30 36.54 18.37
CA LEU A 3 13.17 36.48 17.45
C LEU A 3 12.37 35.22 17.79
N PRO A 4 11.03 35.29 17.90
CA PRO A 4 10.23 34.09 18.10
C PRO A 4 10.54 33.12 16.96
N ALA A 5 10.91 31.88 17.31
CA ALA A 5 11.14 30.82 16.33
C ALA A 5 9.93 30.77 15.38
N PRO A 6 10.14 30.69 14.05
CA PRO A 6 9.04 30.66 13.10
C PRO A 6 8.07 29.55 13.50
N THR A 7 6.81 29.91 13.75
CA THR A 7 5.76 28.94 14.09
C THR A 7 5.41 28.16 12.83
N VAL A 8 6.15 27.08 12.59
CA VAL A 8 5.87 26.14 11.51
C VAL A 8 4.65 25.30 11.92
N ALA A 9 3.68 25.15 11.01
CA ALA A 9 2.59 24.22 11.23
C ALA A 9 3.08 22.76 11.22
N LYS A 10 2.36 21.90 11.94
CA LYS A 10 2.72 20.49 12.09
C LYS A 10 2.85 19.80 10.73
N PHE A 11 3.91 19.00 10.56
CA PHE A 11 4.22 18.28 9.32
C PHE A 11 4.55 19.15 8.09
N GLU A 12 4.57 20.48 8.18
CA GLU A 12 4.83 21.34 7.02
C GLU A 12 6.31 21.45 6.66
N HIS A 13 7.22 21.42 7.64
CA HIS A 13 8.65 21.58 7.39
C HIS A 13 9.41 20.24 7.42
N PRO A 14 10.26 19.94 6.43
CA PRO A 14 10.96 18.66 6.34
C PRO A 14 12.01 18.43 7.43
N GLU A 15 12.63 19.49 7.95
CA GLU A 15 13.73 19.35 8.92
C GLU A 15 13.37 19.63 10.39
N ILE A 16 12.30 20.39 10.65
CA ILE A 16 11.93 20.82 12.00
C ILE A 16 10.45 20.56 12.27
N THR A 17 10.13 20.23 13.52
CA THR A 17 8.75 20.10 14.00
C THR A 17 8.13 21.46 14.30
N ALA A 18 6.81 21.51 14.52
CA ALA A 18 6.11 22.68 15.02
C ALA A 18 6.62 23.15 16.41
N LYS A 19 7.33 22.28 17.13
CA LYS A 19 8.00 22.59 18.41
C LYS A 19 9.46 23.04 18.24
N GLY A 20 9.97 23.14 17.01
CA GLY A 20 11.36 23.50 16.72
C GLY A 20 12.37 22.38 16.93
N GLU A 21 11.93 21.13 17.08
CA GLU A 21 12.82 19.97 17.27
C GLU A 21 13.28 19.41 15.92
N ARG A 22 14.46 18.79 15.87
CA ARG A 22 14.95 18.10 14.66
C ARG A 22 14.02 16.94 14.29
N ARG A 23 13.49 16.98 13.06
CA ARG A 23 12.62 15.94 12.53
C ARG A 23 13.42 14.70 12.15
N ALA A 24 12.87 13.53 12.46
CA ALA A 24 13.43 12.27 11.97
C ALA A 24 13.36 12.18 10.44
N SER A 25 14.39 11.60 9.84
CA SER A 25 14.43 11.21 8.43
C SER A 25 14.87 9.75 8.31
N VAL A 26 14.49 9.12 7.20
CA VAL A 26 14.82 7.72 6.90
C VAL A 26 15.51 7.64 5.55
N TYR A 27 16.72 7.09 5.52
CA TYR A 27 17.49 6.88 4.31
C TYR A 27 17.10 5.55 3.63
N LEU A 28 17.20 5.47 2.30
CA LEU A 28 17.00 4.21 1.57
C LEU A 28 18.21 3.30 1.74
N THR A 29 18.13 2.33 2.64
CA THR A 29 19.24 1.40 2.88
C THR A 29 19.45 0.43 1.73
N LYS A 30 18.36 -0.08 1.15
CA LYS A 30 18.34 -0.97 -0.02
C LYS A 30 16.95 -0.96 -0.65
N LEU A 31 16.84 -0.89 -1.97
CA LEU A 31 15.53 -1.02 -2.61
C LEU A 31 15.15 -2.50 -2.76
N GLU A 32 14.32 -3.02 -1.85
CA GLU A 32 13.85 -4.42 -1.90
C GLU A 32 12.48 -4.54 -2.56
N THR A 33 11.65 -3.50 -2.43
CA THR A 33 10.29 -3.47 -2.98
C THR A 33 10.09 -2.24 -3.83
N LEU A 34 9.61 -2.43 -5.06
CA LEU A 34 9.17 -1.35 -5.92
C LEU A 34 7.66 -1.45 -6.16
N TRP A 35 6.94 -0.44 -5.70
CA TRP A 35 5.50 -0.32 -5.93
C TRP A 35 5.20 0.47 -7.20
N PHE A 36 4.10 0.14 -7.85
CA PHE A 36 3.51 0.90 -8.94
C PHE A 36 2.07 1.23 -8.57
N ASN A 37 1.75 2.51 -8.51
CA ASN A 37 0.37 2.96 -8.48
C ASN A 37 -0.15 2.95 -9.92
N THR A 38 -1.03 2.00 -10.20
CA THR A 38 -1.54 1.76 -11.54
C THR A 38 -2.53 2.83 -12.01
N GLY A 39 -2.82 3.87 -11.24
CA GLY A 39 -3.83 4.90 -11.50
C GLY A 39 -4.83 4.98 -10.36
N THR A 40 -5.62 6.05 -10.28
CA THR A 40 -6.53 6.32 -9.12
C THR A 40 -8.01 6.08 -9.37
N LEU A 41 -8.33 5.67 -10.59
CA LEU A 41 -9.69 5.26 -10.95
C LEU A 41 -10.01 3.88 -10.36
N CYS A 42 -11.16 3.79 -9.71
CA CYS A 42 -11.68 2.57 -9.11
C CYS A 42 -13.15 2.36 -9.53
N ASN A 43 -13.61 1.11 -9.52
CA ASN A 43 -15.00 0.77 -9.80
C ASN A 43 -15.96 1.05 -8.62
N ILE A 44 -15.45 1.43 -7.46
CA ILE A 44 -16.20 1.77 -6.24
C ILE A 44 -15.57 2.99 -5.55
N THR A 45 -16.33 3.65 -4.68
CA THR A 45 -15.84 4.71 -3.80
C THR A 45 -15.98 4.22 -2.35
N CYS A 46 -14.88 3.78 -1.75
CA CYS A 46 -14.90 3.30 -0.36
C CYS A 46 -14.92 4.50 0.60
N GLN A 47 -15.55 4.35 1.77
CA GLN A 47 -15.64 5.42 2.77
C GLN A 47 -14.27 5.89 3.27
N ASN A 48 -13.34 4.94 3.51
CA ASN A 48 -12.03 5.15 4.11
C ASN A 48 -10.90 4.76 3.14
N CYS A 49 -11.00 5.16 1.87
CA CYS A 49 -9.94 4.89 0.89
C CYS A 49 -8.72 5.80 1.10
N TYR A 50 -7.57 5.22 1.44
CA TYR A 50 -6.31 5.93 1.72
C TYR A 50 -5.82 6.88 0.64
N ILE A 51 -6.04 6.48 -0.60
CA ILE A 51 -5.64 7.26 -1.76
C ILE A 51 -6.87 7.79 -2.50
N GLU A 52 -8.03 7.86 -1.84
CA GLU A 52 -9.22 8.55 -2.34
C GLU A 52 -9.66 8.05 -3.74
N SER A 53 -9.39 6.78 -4.03
CA SER A 53 -9.70 6.18 -5.32
C SER A 53 -11.22 6.06 -5.49
N SER A 54 -11.69 6.43 -6.68
CA SER A 54 -13.11 6.44 -7.01
C SER A 54 -13.31 6.36 -8.53
N PRO A 55 -14.54 6.20 -9.03
CA PRO A 55 -14.81 6.28 -10.46
C PRO A 55 -14.50 7.64 -11.10
N LYS A 56 -14.20 8.67 -10.29
CA LYS A 56 -14.01 10.06 -10.75
C LYS A 56 -12.63 10.63 -10.42
N ASN A 57 -11.86 10.02 -9.52
CA ASN A 57 -10.52 10.50 -9.18
C ASN A 57 -9.51 10.01 -10.22
N ASP A 58 -9.09 10.92 -11.09
CA ASP A 58 -8.12 10.66 -12.16
C ASP A 58 -6.81 11.45 -11.99
N ARG A 59 -6.50 11.89 -10.75
CA ARG A 59 -5.26 12.64 -10.45
C ARG A 59 -4.00 11.85 -10.79
N LEU A 60 -4.02 10.54 -10.56
CA LEU A 60 -3.04 9.63 -11.14
C LEU A 60 -3.68 8.85 -12.27
N VAL A 61 -3.05 8.92 -13.44
CA VAL A 61 -3.46 8.22 -14.66
C VAL A 61 -2.86 6.81 -14.69
N TYR A 62 -3.39 5.98 -15.57
CA TYR A 62 -2.89 4.62 -15.72
C TYR A 62 -1.43 4.61 -16.19
N LEU A 63 -0.60 3.82 -15.51
CA LEU A 63 0.74 3.49 -15.99
C LEU A 63 0.62 2.60 -17.23
N THR A 64 1.39 2.89 -18.27
CA THR A 64 1.47 2.03 -19.44
C THR A 64 2.46 0.90 -19.23
N LEU A 65 2.45 -0.12 -20.09
CA LEU A 65 3.49 -1.15 -20.09
C LEU A 65 4.90 -0.55 -20.21
N ALA A 66 5.08 0.47 -21.07
CA ALA A 66 6.35 1.16 -21.26
C ALA A 66 6.86 1.80 -19.96
N ASP A 67 6.01 2.58 -19.26
CA ASP A 67 6.34 3.19 -17.97
C ASP A 67 6.92 2.15 -16.99
N VAL A 68 6.27 1.00 -16.83
CA VAL A 68 6.75 -0.05 -15.91
C VAL A 68 8.05 -0.67 -16.41
N THR A 69 8.13 -0.96 -17.72
CA THR A 69 9.29 -1.58 -18.36
C THR A 69 10.56 -0.77 -18.15
N ASP A 70 10.49 0.56 -18.27
CA ASP A 70 11.62 1.47 -18.07
C ASP A 70 12.21 1.32 -16.65
N TYR A 71 11.36 1.30 -15.62
CA TYR A 71 11.83 1.09 -14.23
C TYR A 71 12.39 -0.31 -13.99
N LEU A 72 11.80 -1.34 -14.60
CA LEU A 72 12.36 -2.70 -14.52
C LEU A 72 13.73 -2.78 -15.22
N ASP A 73 13.95 -2.00 -16.27
CA ASP A 73 15.26 -1.86 -16.91
C ASP A 73 16.27 -1.12 -16.04
N GLU A 74 15.86 -0.09 -15.29
CA GLU A 74 16.72 0.55 -14.28
C GLU A 74 17.16 -0.45 -13.20
N VAL A 75 16.22 -1.23 -12.65
CA VAL A 75 16.53 -2.27 -11.65
C VAL A 75 17.61 -3.22 -12.15
N ARG A 76 17.48 -3.69 -13.40
CA ARG A 76 18.45 -4.59 -14.02
C ARG A 76 19.79 -3.89 -14.29
N ARG A 77 19.76 -2.71 -14.92
CA ARG A 77 20.96 -1.94 -15.31
C ARG A 77 21.81 -1.61 -14.09
N ASP A 78 21.17 -1.14 -13.02
CA ASP A 78 21.84 -0.64 -11.82
C ASP A 78 22.02 -1.73 -10.75
N ARG A 79 21.60 -2.97 -11.06
CA ARG A 79 21.70 -4.15 -10.18
C ARG A 79 21.07 -3.91 -8.80
N LEU A 80 19.92 -3.26 -8.78
CA LEU A 80 19.20 -2.98 -7.54
C LEU A 80 18.65 -4.30 -6.95
N PRO A 81 18.69 -4.49 -5.61
CA PRO A 81 18.30 -5.74 -4.97
C PRO A 81 16.78 -5.91 -4.84
N VAL A 82 16.01 -5.44 -5.83
CA VAL A 82 14.55 -5.50 -5.84
C VAL A 82 14.13 -6.95 -5.98
N LYS A 83 13.33 -7.44 -5.03
CA LYS A 83 12.80 -8.80 -5.01
C LYS A 83 11.32 -8.83 -5.37
N MET A 84 10.58 -7.84 -4.86
CA MET A 84 9.14 -7.78 -5.00
C MET A 84 8.70 -6.53 -5.76
N ILE A 85 7.81 -6.73 -6.72
CA ILE A 85 7.08 -5.69 -7.43
C ILE A 85 5.64 -5.70 -6.97
N GLY A 86 5.18 -4.56 -6.43
CA GLY A 86 3.83 -4.41 -5.91
C GLY A 86 2.97 -3.54 -6.83
N PHE A 87 1.74 -3.94 -7.10
CA PHE A 87 0.77 -3.16 -7.88
C PHE A 87 -0.41 -2.76 -6.98
N THR A 88 -0.71 -1.47 -6.97
CA THR A 88 -1.81 -0.86 -6.19
C THR A 88 -2.44 0.29 -6.98
N GLY A 89 -3.23 1.15 -6.34
CA GLY A 89 -3.86 2.34 -6.92
C GLY A 89 -5.34 2.41 -6.57
N GLY A 90 -6.15 2.72 -7.57
CA GLY A 90 -7.55 2.38 -7.57
C GLY A 90 -7.72 0.88 -7.68
N GLU A 91 -8.40 0.41 -8.71
CA GLU A 91 -8.46 -1.02 -8.98
C GLU A 91 -7.46 -1.35 -10.10
N PRO A 92 -6.36 -2.09 -9.85
CA PRO A 92 -5.33 -2.34 -10.87
C PRO A 92 -5.87 -2.93 -12.17
N PHE A 93 -6.90 -3.78 -12.09
CA PHE A 93 -7.52 -4.37 -13.27
C PHE A 93 -8.45 -3.41 -14.05
N MET A 94 -8.56 -2.15 -13.65
CA MET A 94 -9.10 -1.09 -14.50
C MET A 94 -8.07 -0.58 -15.52
N ASN A 95 -6.77 -0.79 -15.26
CA ASN A 95 -5.72 -0.49 -16.22
C ASN A 95 -5.72 -1.52 -17.35
N ARG A 96 -5.87 -1.06 -18.59
CA ARG A 96 -5.92 -1.92 -19.78
C ARG A 96 -4.61 -2.69 -20.01
N ASP A 97 -3.49 -2.14 -19.56
CA ASP A 97 -2.17 -2.74 -19.72
C ASP A 97 -1.83 -3.72 -18.59
N MET A 98 -2.68 -3.85 -17.56
CA MET A 98 -2.36 -4.60 -16.33
C MET A 98 -1.89 -6.03 -16.61
N ILE A 99 -2.54 -6.76 -17.53
CA ILE A 99 -2.14 -8.13 -17.87
C ILE A 99 -0.77 -8.18 -18.55
N ALA A 100 -0.48 -7.22 -19.43
CA ALA A 100 0.82 -7.15 -20.09
C ALA A 100 1.92 -6.77 -19.08
N ILE A 101 1.63 -5.83 -18.19
CA ILE A 101 2.50 -5.42 -17.08
C ILE A 101 2.83 -6.59 -16.17
N LEU A 102 1.84 -7.39 -15.77
CA LEU A 102 2.07 -8.59 -14.95
C LEU A 102 2.95 -9.59 -15.67
N ARG A 103 2.68 -9.88 -16.95
CA ARG A 103 3.48 -10.81 -17.75
C ARG A 103 4.93 -10.36 -17.85
N GLU A 104 5.16 -9.08 -18.16
CA GLU A 104 6.49 -8.50 -18.26
C GLU A 104 7.25 -8.63 -16.94
N THR A 105 6.62 -8.20 -15.85
CA THR A 105 7.21 -8.25 -14.50
C THR A 105 7.57 -9.67 -14.08
N LEU A 106 6.64 -10.62 -14.24
CA LEU A 106 6.84 -12.02 -13.87
C LEU A 106 7.90 -12.70 -14.75
N SER A 107 7.94 -12.39 -16.05
CA SER A 107 8.93 -12.96 -16.98
C SER A 107 10.37 -12.56 -16.64
N ARG A 108 10.56 -11.40 -16.00
CA ARG A 108 11.86 -10.94 -15.47
C ARG A 108 12.22 -11.59 -14.14
N GLY A 109 11.31 -12.39 -13.57
CA GLY A 109 11.58 -13.24 -12.42
C GLY A 109 11.27 -12.61 -11.07
N PHE A 110 10.66 -11.42 -11.01
CA PHE A 110 10.26 -10.79 -9.75
C PHE A 110 9.10 -11.52 -9.08
N GLU A 111 9.09 -11.52 -7.75
CA GLU A 111 7.85 -11.76 -7.01
C GLU A 111 6.89 -10.60 -7.27
N THR A 112 5.63 -10.90 -7.51
CA THR A 112 4.62 -9.90 -7.86
C THR A 112 3.44 -9.98 -6.90
N LEU A 113 3.07 -8.85 -6.31
CA LEU A 113 1.91 -8.70 -5.44
C LEU A 113 0.91 -7.70 -6.06
N VAL A 114 -0.35 -8.10 -6.20
CA VAL A 114 -1.41 -7.20 -6.67
C VAL A 114 -2.40 -6.95 -5.54
N LEU A 115 -2.59 -5.69 -5.17
CA LEU A 115 -3.65 -5.27 -4.24
C LEU A 115 -4.93 -5.00 -5.03
N THR A 116 -6.00 -5.75 -4.78
CA THR A 116 -7.24 -5.65 -5.56
C THR A 116 -8.48 -5.77 -4.67
N ASN A 117 -9.61 -5.25 -5.14
CA ASN A 117 -10.92 -5.54 -4.55
C ASN A 117 -11.51 -6.87 -5.04
N ALA A 118 -10.84 -7.56 -5.97
CA ALA A 118 -11.25 -8.83 -6.56
C ALA A 118 -12.60 -8.83 -7.30
N MET A 119 -13.18 -7.66 -7.59
CA MET A 119 -14.49 -7.56 -8.20
C MET A 119 -14.42 -7.64 -9.74
N ARG A 120 -15.48 -7.12 -10.39
CA ARG A 120 -15.70 -7.22 -11.84
C ARG A 120 -14.51 -6.82 -12.71
N PRO A 121 -13.71 -5.77 -12.43
CA PRO A 121 -12.54 -5.45 -13.26
C PRO A 121 -11.57 -6.63 -13.36
N MET A 122 -11.16 -7.21 -12.23
CA MET A 122 -10.31 -8.41 -12.20
C MET A 122 -10.98 -9.58 -12.93
N MET A 123 -12.27 -9.80 -12.63
CA MET A 123 -13.02 -10.94 -13.19
C MET A 123 -13.26 -10.87 -14.70
N ARG A 124 -13.02 -9.72 -15.36
CA ARG A 124 -13.01 -9.63 -16.83
C ARG A 124 -11.76 -10.26 -17.46
N HIS A 125 -10.71 -10.47 -16.67
CA HIS A 125 -9.42 -10.99 -17.14
C HIS A 125 -9.16 -12.45 -16.73
N GLN A 126 -10.20 -13.21 -16.33
CA GLN A 126 -10.05 -14.59 -15.85
C GLN A 126 -9.23 -15.49 -16.78
N LYS A 127 -9.45 -15.42 -18.09
CA LYS A 127 -8.70 -16.25 -19.06
C LYS A 127 -7.20 -15.93 -19.04
N GLN A 128 -6.86 -14.65 -19.00
CA GLN A 128 -5.49 -14.17 -18.97
C GLN A 128 -4.81 -14.45 -17.62
N LEU A 129 -5.55 -14.30 -16.52
CA LEU A 129 -5.09 -14.65 -15.18
C LEU A 129 -4.77 -16.15 -15.08
N LYS A 130 -5.61 -17.03 -15.61
CA LYS A 130 -5.31 -18.48 -15.68
C LYS A 130 -4.03 -18.78 -16.44
N ALA A 131 -3.77 -18.08 -17.54
CA ALA A 131 -2.52 -18.23 -18.28
C ALA A 131 -1.31 -17.76 -17.45
N LEU A 132 -1.42 -16.62 -16.78
CA LEU A 132 -0.37 -16.14 -15.86
C LEU A 132 -0.12 -17.12 -14.71
N GLN A 133 -1.18 -17.75 -14.18
CA GLN A 133 -1.06 -18.75 -13.12
C GLN A 133 -0.32 -20.00 -13.58
N ALA A 134 -0.65 -20.50 -14.77
CA ALA A 134 0.02 -21.66 -15.35
C ALA A 134 1.51 -21.39 -15.60
N ASP A 135 1.84 -20.18 -16.07
CA ASP A 135 3.21 -19.79 -16.40
C ASP A 135 4.05 -19.43 -15.16
N PHE A 136 3.44 -18.77 -14.16
CA PHE A 136 4.18 -18.03 -13.11
C PHE A 136 3.58 -18.14 -11.70
N GLY A 137 2.64 -19.05 -11.43
CA GLY A 137 1.80 -19.00 -10.23
C GLY A 137 2.53 -18.94 -8.89
N ALA A 138 3.73 -19.52 -8.78
CA ALA A 138 4.54 -19.44 -7.56
C ALA A 138 5.05 -18.02 -7.21
N LYS A 139 5.04 -17.09 -8.18
CA LYS A 139 5.53 -15.72 -8.04
C LYS A 139 4.41 -14.67 -8.04
N LEU A 140 3.16 -15.05 -8.27
CA LEU A 140 2.04 -14.13 -8.38
C LEU A 140 1.09 -14.28 -7.18
N ARG A 141 1.02 -13.22 -6.38
CA ARG A 141 0.17 -13.10 -5.20
C ARG A 141 -0.91 -12.05 -5.39
N PHE A 142 -2.08 -12.31 -4.82
CA PHE A 142 -3.17 -11.35 -4.72
C PHE A 142 -3.47 -11.05 -3.26
N ARG A 143 -3.39 -9.78 -2.87
CA ARG A 143 -3.94 -9.34 -1.59
C ARG A 143 -5.30 -8.69 -1.83
N VAL A 144 -6.34 -9.39 -1.43
CA VAL A 144 -7.72 -8.95 -1.62
C VAL A 144 -8.15 -8.13 -0.42
N SER A 145 -8.72 -6.95 -0.69
CA SER A 145 -9.28 -6.10 0.35
C SER A 145 -10.67 -6.60 0.74
N LEU A 146 -10.79 -7.12 1.97
CA LEU A 146 -12.02 -7.66 2.55
C LEU A 146 -12.17 -7.09 3.97
N ASP A 147 -12.74 -5.89 4.11
CA ASP A 147 -12.68 -5.12 5.36
C ASP A 147 -13.29 -5.79 6.59
N ASP A 148 -14.26 -6.67 6.41
CA ASP A 148 -14.86 -7.45 7.50
C ASP A 148 -15.36 -8.78 6.94
N HIS A 149 -15.42 -9.81 7.79
CA HIS A 149 -15.97 -11.13 7.46
C HIS A 149 -17.51 -11.12 7.40
N ARG A 150 -18.15 -10.10 7.96
CA ARG A 150 -19.61 -9.87 7.93
C ARG A 150 -19.96 -8.96 6.75
N GLU A 151 -20.81 -9.47 5.86
CA GLU A 151 -21.26 -8.78 4.65
C GLU A 151 -21.74 -7.34 4.88
N ALA A 152 -22.63 -7.13 5.86
CA ALA A 152 -23.21 -5.82 6.12
C ALA A 152 -22.17 -4.75 6.49
N ILE A 153 -21.11 -5.13 7.21
CA ILE A 153 -20.04 -4.20 7.62
C ILE A 153 -19.11 -3.93 6.44
N HIS A 154 -18.75 -4.96 5.68
CA HIS A 154 -17.96 -4.79 4.47
C HIS A 154 -18.66 -3.87 3.45
N ASP A 155 -19.96 -4.09 3.23
CA ASP A 155 -20.77 -3.28 2.32
C ASP A 155 -20.96 -1.85 2.81
N ALA A 156 -21.02 -1.61 4.12
CA ALA A 156 -21.05 -0.25 4.66
C ALA A 156 -19.79 0.55 4.29
N GLU A 157 -18.64 -0.12 4.18
CA GLU A 157 -17.37 0.49 3.78
C GLU A 157 -17.24 0.64 2.25
N ARG A 158 -17.53 -0.42 1.50
CA ARG A 158 -17.20 -0.52 0.07
C ARG A 158 -18.40 -0.32 -0.87
N GLY A 159 -19.60 -0.19 -0.33
CA GLY A 159 -20.85 -0.03 -1.05
C GLY A 159 -21.67 -1.32 -1.14
N THR A 160 -22.98 -1.17 -1.31
CA THR A 160 -23.92 -2.31 -1.32
C THR A 160 -23.59 -3.35 -2.41
N GLY A 161 -23.64 -4.62 -2.01
CA GLY A 161 -23.34 -5.79 -2.83
C GLY A 161 -21.87 -5.89 -3.23
N SER A 162 -20.97 -5.25 -2.50
CA SER A 162 -19.52 -5.32 -2.75
C SER A 162 -18.93 -6.62 -2.21
N PHE A 163 -19.40 -7.09 -1.04
CA PHE A 163 -18.96 -8.32 -0.41
C PHE A 163 -19.19 -9.51 -1.34
N ALA A 164 -20.42 -9.70 -1.81
CA ALA A 164 -20.77 -10.80 -2.72
C ALA A 164 -19.86 -10.83 -3.98
N LYS A 165 -19.55 -9.66 -4.55
CA LYS A 165 -18.67 -9.53 -5.73
C LYS A 165 -17.21 -9.84 -5.41
N ALA A 166 -16.71 -9.41 -4.26
CA ALA A 166 -15.36 -9.73 -3.80
C ALA A 166 -15.23 -11.24 -3.54
N MET A 167 -16.26 -11.86 -2.96
CA MET A 167 -16.31 -13.30 -2.71
C MET A 167 -16.33 -14.14 -3.99
N ASP A 168 -17.00 -13.68 -5.05
CA ASP A 168 -16.90 -14.30 -6.38
C ASP A 168 -15.46 -14.32 -6.89
N GLY A 169 -14.74 -13.19 -6.74
CA GLY A 169 -13.33 -13.08 -7.09
C GLY A 169 -12.43 -13.98 -6.27
N LEU A 170 -12.64 -14.01 -4.95
CA LEU A 170 -11.88 -14.86 -4.03
C LEU A 170 -12.07 -16.34 -4.33
N ARG A 171 -13.31 -16.79 -4.58
CA ARG A 171 -13.58 -18.18 -4.99
C ARG A 171 -12.89 -18.52 -6.30
N PHE A 172 -12.89 -17.60 -7.27
CA PHE A 172 -12.15 -17.78 -8.51
C PHE A 172 -10.65 -17.94 -8.25
N LEU A 173 -10.04 -17.03 -7.50
CA LEU A 173 -8.61 -17.08 -7.17
C LEU A 173 -8.25 -18.39 -6.46
N SER A 174 -9.04 -18.77 -5.45
CA SER A 174 -8.87 -20.00 -4.66
C SER A 174 -8.92 -21.23 -5.55
N LYS A 175 -9.96 -21.34 -6.39
CA LYS A 175 -10.15 -22.47 -7.32
C LYS A 175 -9.03 -22.59 -8.36
N GLN A 176 -8.37 -21.49 -8.73
CA GLN A 176 -7.23 -21.52 -9.64
C GLN A 176 -5.88 -21.76 -8.93
N GLY A 177 -5.88 -21.87 -7.60
CA GLY A 177 -4.67 -22.12 -6.81
C GLY A 177 -3.71 -20.93 -6.75
N PHE A 178 -4.22 -19.69 -6.89
CA PHE A 178 -3.40 -18.50 -6.64
C PHE A 178 -3.01 -18.42 -5.17
N GLN A 179 -1.86 -17.80 -4.90
CA GLN A 179 -1.51 -17.38 -3.55
C GLN A 179 -2.34 -16.16 -3.17
N ILE A 180 -3.13 -16.29 -2.10
CA ILE A 180 -4.08 -15.27 -1.66
C ILE A 180 -3.69 -14.77 -0.28
N GLU A 181 -3.70 -13.46 -0.14
CA GLU A 181 -3.64 -12.75 1.13
C GLU A 181 -4.93 -11.93 1.27
N ILE A 182 -5.35 -11.68 2.50
CA ILE A 182 -6.52 -10.88 2.83
C ILE A 182 -6.07 -9.67 3.65
N ALA A 183 -6.45 -8.49 3.18
CA ALA A 183 -6.37 -7.26 3.94
C ALA A 183 -7.75 -7.01 4.58
N GLY A 184 -7.88 -7.39 5.85
CA GLY A 184 -9.07 -7.19 6.65
C GLY A 184 -8.88 -6.12 7.72
N ARG A 185 -9.98 -5.75 8.39
CA ARG A 185 -9.94 -4.87 9.57
C ARG A 185 -10.61 -5.58 10.75
N ARG A 186 -10.35 -5.04 11.94
CA ARG A 186 -11.12 -5.32 13.15
C ARG A 186 -11.84 -4.04 13.58
N LEU A 187 -13.07 -4.16 14.07
CA LEU A 187 -13.86 -3.01 14.50
C LEU A 187 -13.59 -2.67 15.97
N GLY A 188 -13.32 -1.40 16.28
CA GLY A 188 -13.18 -0.90 17.64
C GLY A 188 -12.21 -1.72 18.49
N HIS A 189 -12.73 -2.29 19.58
CA HIS A 189 -11.99 -3.11 20.54
C HIS A 189 -12.18 -4.61 20.33
N GLU A 190 -12.63 -5.05 19.15
CA GLU A 190 -12.73 -6.47 18.81
C GLU A 190 -11.37 -7.15 19.01
N PRO A 191 -11.28 -8.21 19.83
CA PRO A 191 -10.07 -8.99 19.98
C PRO A 191 -9.62 -9.58 18.64
N GLU A 192 -8.31 -9.58 18.37
CA GLU A 192 -7.78 -10.03 17.08
C GLU A 192 -8.07 -11.52 16.82
N ASP A 193 -8.01 -12.35 17.85
CA ASP A 193 -8.34 -13.77 17.81
C ASP A 193 -9.81 -14.02 17.42
N LEU A 194 -10.73 -13.17 17.91
CA LEU A 194 -12.13 -13.20 17.52
C LEU A 194 -12.30 -12.82 16.04
N ALA A 195 -11.64 -11.75 15.59
CA ALA A 195 -11.65 -11.33 14.19
C ALA A 195 -11.10 -12.44 13.27
N ARG A 196 -9.94 -13.01 13.60
CA ARG A 196 -9.33 -14.14 12.86
C ARG A 196 -10.25 -15.34 12.78
N SER A 197 -10.92 -15.69 13.88
CA SER A 197 -11.89 -16.79 13.92
C SER A 197 -13.08 -16.53 13.01
N GLY A 198 -13.57 -15.29 12.95
CA GLY A 198 -14.64 -14.87 12.04
C GLY A 198 -14.25 -14.99 10.57
N TYR A 199 -13.06 -14.53 10.19
CA TYR A 199 -12.52 -14.74 8.85
C TYR A 199 -12.31 -16.23 8.53
N GLY A 200 -11.78 -17.01 9.46
CA GLY A 200 -11.59 -18.46 9.29
C GLY A 200 -12.89 -19.20 9.03
N ALA A 201 -13.96 -18.89 9.79
CA ALA A 201 -15.28 -19.45 9.57
C ALA A 201 -15.85 -19.07 8.20
N LEU A 202 -15.66 -17.81 7.78
CA LEU A 202 -16.05 -17.36 6.44
C LEU A 202 -15.30 -18.14 5.37
N PHE A 203 -13.97 -18.23 5.44
CA PHE A 203 -13.15 -18.90 4.44
C PHE A 203 -13.50 -20.38 4.32
N ALA A 204 -13.70 -21.07 5.45
CA ALA A 204 -14.15 -22.46 5.48
C ALA A 204 -15.52 -22.64 4.83
N SER A 205 -16.48 -21.75 5.10
CA SER A 205 -17.83 -21.83 4.53
C SER A 205 -17.91 -21.54 3.02
N GLN A 206 -16.82 -21.01 2.44
CA GLN A 206 -16.77 -20.51 1.06
C GLN A 206 -15.69 -21.21 0.21
N ASP A 207 -15.04 -22.25 0.74
CA ASP A 207 -13.93 -22.98 0.11
C ASP A 207 -12.79 -22.05 -0.34
N ILE A 208 -12.45 -21.05 0.50
CA ILE A 208 -11.34 -20.13 0.26
C ILE A 208 -10.07 -20.70 0.90
N ALA A 209 -9.05 -20.93 0.08
CA ALA A 209 -7.75 -21.45 0.51
C ALA A 209 -6.87 -20.33 1.11
N VAL A 210 -7.28 -19.81 2.28
CA VAL A 210 -6.53 -18.82 3.05
C VAL A 210 -6.48 -19.29 4.51
N ASP A 211 -5.29 -19.33 5.09
CA ASP A 211 -5.11 -19.60 6.52
C ASP A 211 -5.32 -18.32 7.33
N SER A 212 -6.41 -18.24 8.10
CA SER A 212 -6.69 -17.09 8.97
C SER A 212 -5.74 -16.96 10.17
N GLY A 213 -5.03 -18.04 10.53
CA GLY A 213 -4.01 -18.05 11.57
C GLY A 213 -2.66 -17.50 11.12
N ASP A 214 -2.38 -17.52 9.80
CA ASP A 214 -1.15 -17.01 9.23
C ASP A 214 -1.22 -15.47 9.09
N PRO A 215 -0.36 -14.70 9.79
CA PRO A 215 -0.38 -13.24 9.75
C PRO A 215 0.06 -12.65 8.40
N VAL A 216 0.66 -13.46 7.52
CA VAL A 216 0.97 -13.06 6.14
C VAL A 216 -0.26 -13.20 5.24
N GLN A 217 -1.00 -14.31 5.38
CA GLN A 217 -2.20 -14.57 4.59
C GLN A 217 -3.43 -13.81 5.08
N LEU A 218 -3.53 -13.50 6.37
CA LEU A 218 -4.55 -12.62 6.92
C LEU A 218 -3.90 -11.48 7.72
N VAL A 219 -3.82 -10.34 7.03
CA VAL A 219 -3.37 -9.07 7.62
C VAL A 219 -4.59 -8.33 8.15
N ILE A 220 -4.68 -8.19 9.47
CA ILE A 220 -5.75 -7.44 10.13
C ILE A 220 -5.22 -6.07 10.50
N PHE A 221 -5.73 -5.04 9.83
CA PHE A 221 -5.42 -3.66 10.15
C PHE A 221 -6.23 -3.19 11.37
N PRO A 222 -5.64 -2.40 12.28
CA PRO A 222 -6.41 -1.70 13.29
C PRO A 222 -7.39 -0.72 12.64
N GLU A 223 -8.48 -0.41 13.33
CA GLU A 223 -9.37 0.67 12.92
C GLU A 223 -8.60 1.99 12.86
N MET A 224 -8.95 2.81 11.88
CA MET A 224 -8.25 4.05 11.61
C MET A 224 -9.10 5.27 11.92
N ILE A 225 -8.42 6.30 12.37
CA ILE A 225 -9.02 7.59 12.69
C ILE A 225 -8.56 8.59 11.61
N ALA A 226 -9.47 8.93 10.69
CA ALA A 226 -9.17 9.82 9.55
C ALA A 226 -8.61 11.19 9.98
N ASP A 227 -9.11 11.73 11.09
CA ASP A 227 -8.71 13.03 11.66
C ASP A 227 -7.68 12.90 12.78
N ALA A 228 -6.90 11.80 12.81
CA ALA A 228 -5.85 11.64 13.80
C ALA A 228 -4.85 12.81 13.74
N ASN A 229 -4.53 13.37 14.90
CA ASN A 229 -3.51 14.40 15.08
C ASN A 229 -2.27 13.82 15.80
N PRO A 230 -1.56 12.84 15.19
CA PRO A 230 -0.47 12.10 15.85
C PRO A 230 0.70 13.00 16.21
N PRO A 231 1.50 12.74 17.26
CA PRO A 231 2.71 13.51 17.52
C PRO A 231 3.67 13.46 16.32
N GLU A 232 4.50 14.49 16.15
CA GLU A 232 5.53 14.49 15.12
C GLU A 232 6.70 13.59 15.52
N ILE A 233 7.38 13.03 14.53
CA ILE A 233 8.51 12.12 14.78
C ILE A 233 9.81 12.92 14.74
N THR A 234 10.47 13.01 15.89
CA THR A 234 11.80 13.61 16.04
C THR A 234 12.88 12.53 16.05
N GLU A 235 14.13 12.91 15.88
CA GLU A 235 15.26 11.96 15.98
C GLU A 235 15.30 11.25 17.35
N ALA A 236 14.87 11.93 18.42
CA ALA A 236 14.80 11.34 19.76
C ALA A 236 13.75 10.21 19.86
N CYS A 237 12.72 10.20 19.00
CA CYS A 237 11.68 9.18 19.02
C CYS A 237 12.22 7.77 18.80
N TRP A 238 13.33 7.61 18.06
CA TRP A 238 13.95 6.30 17.82
C TRP A 238 14.37 5.62 19.14
N GLY A 239 15.03 6.37 20.02
CA GLY A 239 15.42 5.89 21.34
C GLY A 239 14.23 5.66 22.26
N ILE A 240 13.26 6.58 22.26
CA ILE A 240 12.05 6.50 23.12
C ILE A 240 11.21 5.27 22.78
N LEU A 241 10.99 5.01 21.49
CA LEU A 241 10.16 3.93 20.99
C LEU A 241 10.90 2.60 20.86
N LYS A 242 12.22 2.58 21.09
CA LYS A 242 13.10 1.44 20.84
C LYS A 242 12.93 0.88 19.42
N LYS A 243 12.85 1.78 18.43
CA LYS A 243 12.72 1.47 16.99
C LYS A 243 13.92 1.99 16.22
N HIS A 244 14.25 1.34 15.11
CA HIS A 244 15.30 1.77 14.21
C HIS A 244 14.72 2.43 12.95
N PRO A 245 15.35 3.47 12.36
CA PRO A 245 14.91 4.06 11.10
C PRO A 245 14.72 3.03 9.98
N ASP A 246 15.54 1.98 9.95
CA ASP A 246 15.50 0.92 8.94
C ASP A 246 14.25 0.02 9.04
N ASP A 247 13.51 0.09 10.16
CA ASP A 247 12.25 -0.64 10.35
C ASP A 247 11.07 0.03 9.60
N VAL A 248 11.29 1.24 9.08
CA VAL A 248 10.25 2.02 8.37
C VAL A 248 10.21 1.65 6.89
N MET A 249 9.01 1.57 6.31
CA MET A 249 8.79 1.15 4.93
C MET A 249 9.63 1.92 3.88
N CYS A 250 9.82 3.24 4.06
CA CYS A 250 10.63 4.04 3.13
C CYS A 250 12.15 3.81 3.28
N ALA A 251 12.61 2.97 4.21
CA ALA A 251 13.98 2.49 4.22
C ALA A 251 14.24 1.46 3.10
N THR A 252 13.21 0.72 2.67
CA THR A 252 13.37 -0.40 1.73
C THR A 252 12.44 -0.40 0.52
N ALA A 253 11.50 0.55 0.44
CA ALA A 253 10.53 0.62 -0.63
C ALA A 253 10.39 2.01 -1.26
N ARG A 254 10.01 2.03 -2.53
CA ARG A 254 9.59 3.23 -3.27
C ARG A 254 8.34 2.93 -4.07
N MET A 255 7.64 3.97 -4.52
CA MET A 255 6.48 3.83 -5.41
C MET A 255 6.62 4.71 -6.65
N VAL A 256 6.28 4.16 -7.80
CA VAL A 256 6.13 4.90 -9.05
C VAL A 256 4.67 5.32 -9.23
N VAL A 257 4.46 6.58 -9.60
CA VAL A 257 3.15 7.16 -9.91
C VAL A 257 3.19 7.94 -11.22
N ARG A 258 2.05 8.10 -11.90
CA ARG A 258 1.94 8.98 -13.07
C ARG A 258 0.84 9.99 -12.85
N ARG A 259 1.21 11.25 -12.61
CA ARG A 259 0.25 12.36 -12.44
C ARG A 259 -0.42 12.70 -13.76
N LYS A 260 -1.69 13.09 -13.70
CA LYS A 260 -2.41 13.58 -14.87
C LYS A 260 -1.71 14.81 -15.46
N GLY A 261 -1.47 14.78 -16.76
CA GLY A 261 -0.75 15.84 -17.47
C GLY A 261 0.78 15.80 -17.37
N ALA A 262 1.35 14.91 -16.55
CA ALA A 262 2.80 14.74 -16.51
C ALA A 262 3.30 13.98 -17.75
N ALA A 263 4.44 14.43 -18.29
CA ALA A 263 5.07 13.80 -19.45
C ALA A 263 5.60 12.39 -19.15
N ALA A 264 6.04 12.15 -17.92
CA ALA A 264 6.60 10.88 -17.46
C ALA A 264 6.14 10.55 -16.03
N PRO A 265 6.28 9.30 -15.58
CA PRO A 265 6.09 8.92 -14.18
C PRO A 265 7.09 9.62 -13.25
N ALA A 266 6.83 9.52 -11.95
CA ALA A 266 7.70 9.99 -10.89
C ALA A 266 7.78 8.94 -9.77
N VAL A 267 8.89 8.95 -9.04
CA VAL A 267 9.13 8.08 -7.90
C VAL A 267 8.83 8.86 -6.63
N VAL A 268 7.95 8.33 -5.79
CA VAL A 268 7.57 8.88 -4.49
C VAL A 268 7.99 7.97 -3.34
N ALA A 269 8.06 8.53 -2.15
CA ALA A 269 8.54 7.82 -0.97
C ALA A 269 7.63 6.66 -0.49
N CYS A 270 6.31 6.78 -0.61
CA CYS A 270 5.37 5.86 0.03
C CYS A 270 4.04 5.75 -0.71
N THR A 271 3.39 4.58 -0.57
CA THR A 271 2.10 4.23 -1.16
C THR A 271 0.92 5.07 -0.64
N LEU A 272 1.00 5.59 0.58
CA LEU A 272 -0.07 6.33 1.25
C LEU A 272 -0.05 7.85 0.98
N ILE A 273 1.02 8.37 0.38
CA ILE A 273 1.23 9.81 0.15
C ILE A 273 1.42 10.13 -1.33
N ALA A 274 0.73 9.36 -2.19
CA ALA A 274 0.87 9.41 -3.64
C ALA A 274 0.60 10.81 -4.25
N TYR A 275 -0.10 11.68 -3.53
CA TYR A 275 -0.49 13.01 -3.98
C TYR A 275 0.39 14.13 -3.49
N ASP A 276 1.11 13.95 -2.37
CA ASP A 276 1.91 14.98 -1.76
C ASP A 276 3.24 15.12 -2.52
N GLU A 277 3.36 16.19 -3.30
CA GLU A 277 4.54 16.46 -4.14
C GLU A 277 5.81 16.69 -3.33
N ARG A 278 5.71 17.01 -2.03
CA ARG A 278 6.87 17.11 -1.13
C ARG A 278 7.60 15.78 -0.97
N PHE A 279 6.95 14.67 -1.29
CA PHE A 279 7.50 13.31 -1.22
C PHE A 279 7.83 12.72 -2.60
N GLU A 280 7.81 13.54 -3.66
CA GLU A 280 8.33 13.18 -4.97
C GLU A 280 9.86 13.30 -4.96
N LEU A 281 10.55 12.17 -5.17
CA LEU A 281 12.00 12.05 -4.97
C LEU A 281 12.78 12.09 -6.29
N GLY A 282 12.10 12.07 -7.43
CA GLY A 282 12.72 12.12 -8.74
C GLY A 282 11.94 11.35 -9.80
N ARG A 283 12.59 11.16 -10.96
CA ARG A 283 12.05 10.44 -12.12
C ARG A 283 12.67 9.06 -12.27
N THR A 284 13.88 8.86 -11.76
CA THR A 284 14.61 7.58 -11.77
C THR A 284 14.71 6.98 -10.37
N LEU A 285 14.96 5.68 -10.28
CA LEU A 285 15.23 5.00 -9.00
C LEU A 285 16.52 5.51 -8.35
N LYS A 286 17.48 5.96 -9.17
CA LYS A 286 18.74 6.55 -8.71
C LYS A 286 18.50 7.88 -7.97
N GLU A 287 17.72 8.78 -8.55
CA GLU A 287 17.34 10.05 -7.90
C GLU A 287 16.57 9.78 -6.60
N ALA A 288 15.71 8.76 -6.60
CA ALA A 288 14.88 8.40 -5.45
C ALA A 288 15.61 7.70 -4.29
N SER A 289 16.93 7.57 -4.34
CA SER A 289 17.75 6.92 -3.29
C SER A 289 17.98 7.78 -2.05
N GLY A 290 17.54 9.04 -2.07
CA GLY A 290 17.70 9.98 -0.96
C GLY A 290 16.85 9.66 0.28
N SER A 291 17.11 10.44 1.34
CA SER A 291 16.36 10.39 2.60
C SER A 291 14.96 10.97 2.49
N VAL A 292 14.04 10.39 3.25
CA VAL A 292 12.64 10.83 3.36
C VAL A 292 12.43 11.45 4.75
N PRO A 293 12.15 12.76 4.85
CA PRO A 293 11.73 13.36 6.11
C PRO A 293 10.37 12.79 6.55
N LEU A 294 10.19 12.52 7.85
CA LEU A 294 8.93 12.00 8.38
C LEU A 294 7.93 13.13 8.68
N ASN A 295 7.69 13.98 7.68
CA ASN A 295 6.85 15.18 7.75
C ASN A 295 5.45 14.93 7.17
N HIS A 296 4.87 13.76 7.45
CA HIS A 296 3.47 13.51 7.14
C HIS A 296 2.81 12.74 8.28
N ARG A 297 1.53 13.01 8.53
CA ARG A 297 0.76 12.33 9.59
C ARG A 297 0.79 10.81 9.46
N TYR A 298 0.79 10.29 8.23
CA TYR A 298 0.86 8.86 7.94
C TYR A 298 2.22 8.23 8.26
N CYS A 299 3.31 8.99 8.15
CA CYS A 299 4.62 8.52 8.62
C CYS A 299 4.56 8.23 10.13
N ALA A 300 3.94 9.15 10.88
CA ALA A 300 3.76 8.98 12.32
C ALA A 300 2.79 7.84 12.64
N THR A 301 1.54 7.86 12.14
CA THR A 301 0.51 6.88 12.52
C THR A 301 0.82 5.46 12.08
N PHE A 302 1.27 5.25 10.84
CA PHE A 302 1.41 3.91 10.28
C PHE A 302 2.79 3.31 10.53
N CYS A 303 3.85 4.02 10.16
CA CYS A 303 5.19 3.44 10.16
C CYS A 303 5.84 3.48 11.54
N VAL A 304 5.82 4.65 12.18
CA VAL A 304 6.58 4.84 13.43
C VAL A 304 5.79 4.42 14.64
N LEU A 305 4.52 4.81 14.73
CA LEU A 305 3.73 4.56 15.92
C LEU A 305 2.88 3.29 15.81
N GLY A 306 2.43 2.91 14.61
CA GLY A 306 1.51 1.78 14.42
C GLY A 306 0.23 1.94 15.27
N GLY A 307 -0.24 3.18 15.45
CA GLY A 307 -1.33 3.52 16.36
C GLY A 307 -0.95 3.79 17.82
N ALA A 308 0.32 3.62 18.24
CA ALA A 308 0.81 4.06 19.54
C ALA A 308 0.97 5.60 19.62
N ALA A 309 1.26 6.15 20.80
CA ALA A 309 1.62 7.57 20.95
C ALA A 309 3.07 7.68 21.39
N CYS A 310 3.85 8.56 20.76
CA CYS A 310 5.15 8.96 21.31
C CYS A 310 4.89 10.02 22.40
N GLY A 311 4.90 9.57 23.65
CA GLY A 311 4.82 10.39 24.85
C GLY A 311 5.37 9.59 26.01
N ALA A 312 6.14 10.25 26.87
CA ALA A 312 6.91 9.74 28.02
C ALA A 312 6.44 8.40 28.65
N PRO A 313 7.37 7.58 29.19
CA PRO A 313 7.00 6.34 29.87
C PRO A 313 5.94 6.66 30.92
N LYS A 314 4.79 5.97 30.85
CA LYS A 314 3.85 5.98 31.95
C LYS A 314 4.60 5.39 33.14
N SER A 315 4.82 6.24 34.15
CA SER A 315 5.24 5.86 35.51
C SER A 315 4.37 4.73 36.05
#